data_AF-A0A7D5GDQ2-F1
#
_entry.id   AF-A0A7D5GDQ2-F1
#
_cell.length_a   1.000
_cell.length_b   1.000
_cell.length_c   1.000
_cell.angle_alpha   90.00
_cell.angle_beta   90.00
_cell.angle_gamma   90.00
#
_symmetry.space_group_name_H-M   'P 1'
#
loop_
_entity.id
_entity.type
_entity.pdbx_description
1 polymer ?
#
loop_
_entity_poly.entity_id
_entity_poly.type
_entity_poly.pdbx_seq_one_letter_code
_entity_poly.pdbx_strand_id
1 'polypeptide(L)'
;MIGPGTDVDAEELTSSRADLLYGVSFTYAVAFAGLLASAVVHEGLHAVLHILLGGELRPCGLGPFGISNGRLQTCYATPGSPVNALLTPVIVSALGLVAMLVAPRLDPPPVRWGVFAAGCYVWGAQALYSMGSFVPPTVTDEGVYYTGDGVEALEAFGLVAVLPGALLLTLGSFVLVARMVDGERL
;
A
#
# COMPACT_ATOMS: atom_id res chain seq x y z
N MET A 1 37.78 48.73 11.75
CA MET A 1 37.57 48.16 10.40
C MET A 1 36.92 46.81 10.59
N ILE A 2 35.59 46.76 10.45
CA ILE A 2 34.80 45.53 10.48
C ILE A 2 34.90 44.95 9.06
N GLY A 3 35.41 43.73 8.91
CA GLY A 3 35.60 43.09 7.61
C GLY A 3 34.28 42.75 6.91
N PRO A 4 34.23 42.72 5.57
CA PRO A 4 33.05 42.30 4.84
C PRO A 4 32.93 40.77 4.97
N GLY A 5 31.87 40.28 5.61
CA GLY A 5 31.74 38.87 5.95
C GLY A 5 30.30 38.40 6.11
N THR A 6 29.36 38.96 5.35
CA THR A 6 27.93 38.57 5.44
C THR A 6 27.27 38.24 4.10
N ASP A 7 28.04 38.20 3.01
CA ASP A 7 27.52 37.81 1.68
C ASP A 7 27.79 36.33 1.38
N VAL A 8 27.92 35.48 2.41
CA VAL A 8 27.72 34.03 2.26
C VAL A 8 26.21 33.80 2.13
N ASP A 9 25.78 34.03 0.89
CA ASP A 9 24.95 33.13 0.11
C ASP A 9 23.46 33.01 0.44
N ALA A 10 22.74 34.13 0.36
CA ALA A 10 21.28 34.08 0.16
C ALA A 10 20.88 33.19 -1.03
N GLU A 11 21.73 33.14 -2.07
CA GLU A 11 21.53 32.33 -3.27
C GLU A 11 21.74 30.81 -3.01
N GLU A 12 22.77 30.42 -2.24
CA GLU A 12 23.01 29.02 -1.82
C GLU A 12 21.94 28.54 -0.84
N LEU A 13 21.48 29.41 0.07
CA LEU A 13 20.34 29.12 0.96
C LEU A 13 19.02 28.94 0.18
N THR A 14 18.79 29.72 -0.88
CA THR A 14 17.61 29.54 -1.74
C THR A 14 17.72 28.29 -2.61
N SER A 15 18.90 27.97 -3.15
CA SER A 15 19.14 26.73 -3.91
C SER A 15 18.95 25.50 -3.04
N SER A 16 19.55 25.49 -1.83
CA SER A 16 19.41 24.40 -0.85
C SER A 16 17.96 24.15 -0.44
N ARG A 17 17.16 25.21 -0.28
CA ARG A 17 15.73 25.09 0.01
C ARG A 17 14.93 24.58 -1.19
N ALA A 18 15.26 25.02 -2.41
CA ALA A 18 14.62 24.55 -3.63
C ALA A 18 14.89 23.05 -3.86
N ASP A 19 16.13 22.60 -3.66
CA ASP A 19 16.54 21.20 -3.76
C ASP A 19 15.84 20.32 -2.70
N LEU A 20 15.71 20.82 -1.48
CA LEU A 20 14.96 20.15 -0.42
C LEU A 20 13.47 20.02 -0.77
N LEU A 21 12.83 21.11 -1.21
CA LEU A 21 11.42 21.10 -1.60
C LEU A 21 11.16 20.16 -2.78
N TYR A 22 12.08 20.13 -3.76
CA TYR A 22 12.00 19.20 -4.86
C TYR A 22 12.12 17.75 -4.38
N GLY A 23 13.12 17.45 -3.55
CA GLY A 23 13.32 16.10 -3.00
C GLY A 23 12.11 15.61 -2.21
N VAL A 24 11.53 16.46 -1.35
CA VAL A 24 10.33 16.14 -0.58
C VAL A 24 9.12 15.95 -1.51
N SER A 25 8.87 16.87 -2.44
CA SER A 25 7.74 16.78 -3.36
C SER A 25 7.81 15.53 -4.24
N PHE A 26 9.01 15.19 -4.71
CA PHE A 26 9.21 13.99 -5.52
C PHE A 26 9.05 12.71 -4.69
N THR A 27 9.51 12.71 -3.44
CA THR A 27 9.26 11.60 -2.48
C THR A 27 7.76 11.37 -2.31
N TYR A 28 6.97 12.43 -2.08
CA TYR A 28 5.52 12.34 -1.98
C TYR A 28 4.88 11.84 -3.27
N ALA A 29 5.32 12.32 -4.43
CA ALA A 29 4.79 11.87 -5.72
C ALA A 29 5.02 10.37 -5.94
N VAL A 30 6.22 9.87 -5.64
CA VAL A 30 6.55 8.44 -5.73
C VAL A 30 5.71 7.63 -4.73
N ALA A 31 5.60 8.10 -3.48
CA ALA A 31 4.79 7.42 -2.47
C ALA A 31 3.33 7.34 -2.92
N PHE A 32 2.74 8.45 -3.34
CA PHE A 32 1.36 8.53 -3.80
C PHE A 32 1.11 7.65 -5.03
N ALA A 33 2.01 7.69 -6.02
CA ALA A 33 1.93 6.81 -7.19
C ALA A 33 1.99 5.33 -6.79
N GLY A 34 2.84 4.98 -5.82
CA GLY A 34 2.90 3.62 -5.26
C GLY A 34 1.59 3.19 -4.58
N LEU A 35 0.92 4.09 -3.87
CA LEU A 35 -0.39 3.83 -3.27
C LEU A 35 -1.47 3.57 -4.34
N LEU A 36 -1.50 4.40 -5.40
CA LEU A 36 -2.42 4.21 -6.52
C LEU A 36 -2.15 2.89 -7.25
N ALA A 37 -0.88 2.57 -7.49
CA ALA A 37 -0.47 1.30 -8.09
C ALA A 37 -0.92 0.11 -7.22
N SER A 38 -0.86 0.22 -5.90
CA SER A 38 -1.33 -0.81 -4.98
C SER A 38 -2.82 -1.10 -5.14
N ALA A 39 -3.67 -0.08 -5.31
CA ALA A 39 -5.10 -0.29 -5.57
C ALA A 39 -5.34 -1.05 -6.88
N VAL A 40 -4.61 -0.71 -7.94
CA VAL A 40 -4.70 -1.41 -9.23
C VAL A 40 -4.20 -2.86 -9.12
N VAL A 41 -3.08 -3.08 -8.41
CA VAL A 41 -2.53 -4.42 -8.19
C VAL A 41 -3.46 -5.27 -7.33
N HIS A 42 -4.09 -4.69 -6.30
CA HIS A 42 -5.07 -5.37 -5.45
C HIS A 42 -6.22 -5.92 -6.27
N GLU A 43 -6.87 -5.06 -7.06
CA GLU A 43 -7.99 -5.48 -7.90
C GLU A 43 -7.53 -6.39 -9.06
N GLY A 44 -6.37 -6.09 -9.66
CA GLY A 44 -5.78 -6.98 -10.65
C GLY A 44 -5.53 -8.39 -10.13
N LEU A 45 -5.10 -8.51 -8.87
CA LEU A 45 -4.86 -9.79 -8.23
C LEU A 45 -6.17 -10.52 -7.92
N HIS A 46 -7.20 -9.80 -7.48
CA HIS A 46 -8.56 -10.33 -7.37
C HIS A 46 -9.03 -10.97 -8.69
N ALA A 47 -8.84 -10.27 -9.81
CA ALA A 47 -9.20 -10.76 -11.14
C ALA A 47 -8.41 -12.02 -11.52
N VAL A 48 -7.09 -12.02 -11.32
CA VAL A 48 -6.20 -13.15 -11.63
C VAL A 48 -6.55 -14.37 -10.78
N LEU A 49 -6.66 -14.20 -9.45
CA LEU A 49 -6.98 -15.30 -8.54
C LEU A 49 -8.37 -15.87 -8.83
N HIS A 50 -9.35 -15.03 -9.15
CA HIS A 50 -10.69 -15.50 -9.49
C HIS A 50 -10.68 -16.42 -10.71
N ILE A 51 -9.96 -16.03 -11.78
CA ILE A 51 -9.78 -16.86 -12.97
C ILE A 51 -9.06 -18.17 -12.62
N LEU A 52 -7.99 -18.10 -11.82
CA LEU A 52 -7.23 -19.29 -11.41
C LEU A 52 -8.06 -20.27 -10.55
N LEU A 53 -9.04 -19.75 -9.82
CA LEU A 53 -9.99 -20.55 -9.02
C LEU A 53 -11.21 -21.03 -9.84
N GLY A 54 -11.20 -20.83 -11.18
CA GLY A 54 -12.23 -21.30 -12.09
C GLY A 54 -13.46 -20.37 -12.20
N GLY A 55 -13.35 -19.14 -11.71
CA GLY A 55 -14.39 -18.12 -11.81
C GLY A 55 -14.33 -17.35 -13.13
N GLU A 56 -15.41 -16.63 -13.42
CA GLU A 56 -15.52 -15.76 -14.60
C GLU A 56 -15.62 -14.28 -14.19
N LEU A 57 -15.05 -13.40 -15.02
CA LEU A 57 -15.12 -11.95 -14.85
C LEU A 57 -16.18 -11.34 -15.75
N ARG A 58 -16.78 -10.24 -15.30
CA ARG A 58 -17.75 -9.45 -16.09
C ARG A 58 -17.20 -8.05 -16.36
N PRO A 59 -17.38 -7.50 -17.57
CA PRO A 59 -17.04 -6.10 -17.82
C PRO A 59 -17.94 -5.14 -17.01
N CYS A 60 -17.36 -4.08 -16.45
CA CYS A 60 -18.10 -3.07 -15.66
C CYS A 60 -17.51 -1.65 -15.72
N GLY A 61 -16.82 -1.32 -16.82
CA GLY A 61 -16.25 0.01 -17.06
C GLY A 61 -14.93 -0.09 -17.81
N LEU A 62 -13.83 -0.24 -17.08
CA LEU A 62 -12.47 -0.37 -17.59
C LEU A 62 -12.09 -1.85 -17.77
N GLY A 63 -12.87 -2.57 -18.60
CA GLY A 63 -12.78 -4.03 -18.65
C GLY A 63 -13.40 -4.65 -17.39
N PRO A 64 -12.74 -5.59 -16.69
CA PRO A 64 -13.29 -6.25 -15.50
C PRO A 64 -13.23 -5.37 -14.24
N PHE A 65 -12.81 -4.10 -14.37
CA PHE A 65 -12.69 -3.17 -13.26
C PHE A 65 -13.71 -2.03 -13.37
N GLY A 66 -14.25 -1.62 -12.22
CA GLY A 66 -15.19 -0.51 -12.09
C GLY A 66 -14.96 0.29 -10.81
N ILE A 67 -15.66 1.41 -10.66
CA ILE A 67 -15.68 2.18 -9.42
C ILE A 67 -17.02 1.95 -8.72
N SER A 68 -16.98 1.49 -7.47
CA SER A 68 -18.15 1.25 -6.65
C SER A 68 -17.87 1.75 -5.23
N ASN A 69 -18.81 2.51 -4.66
CA ASN A 69 -18.66 3.15 -3.35
C ASN A 69 -17.34 3.95 -3.21
N GLY A 70 -16.93 4.64 -4.28
CA GLY A 70 -15.69 5.43 -4.33
C GLY A 70 -14.40 4.61 -4.37
N ARG A 71 -14.46 3.28 -4.58
CA ARG A 71 -13.32 2.37 -4.61
C ARG A 71 -13.22 1.68 -5.95
N LEU A 72 -11.99 1.43 -6.42
CA LEU A 72 -11.76 0.49 -7.51
C LEU A 72 -12.18 -0.91 -7.05
N GLN A 73 -12.92 -1.63 -7.89
CA GLN A 73 -13.40 -2.98 -7.61
C GLN A 73 -13.36 -3.86 -8.85
N THR A 74 -13.08 -5.14 -8.63
CA THR A 74 -13.16 -6.20 -9.62
C THR A 74 -14.58 -6.73 -9.74
N CYS A 75 -15.06 -6.88 -10.98
CA CYS A 75 -16.40 -7.33 -11.27
C CYS A 75 -16.41 -8.80 -11.66
N TYR A 76 -16.96 -9.62 -10.77
CA TYR A 76 -17.13 -11.05 -11.00
C TYR A 76 -18.45 -11.35 -11.70
N ALA A 77 -18.44 -12.31 -12.63
CA ALA A 77 -19.65 -12.89 -13.23
C ALA A 77 -20.22 -14.04 -12.37
N THR A 78 -19.33 -14.71 -11.63
CA THR A 78 -19.66 -15.75 -10.63
C THR A 78 -19.36 -15.24 -9.22
N PRO A 79 -19.96 -15.81 -8.16
CA PRO A 79 -19.64 -15.42 -6.78
C PRO A 79 -18.14 -15.49 -6.49
N GLY A 80 -17.63 -14.52 -5.75
CA GLY A 80 -16.24 -14.50 -5.27
C GLY A 80 -15.95 -15.69 -4.34
N SER A 81 -14.67 -16.00 -4.18
CA SER A 81 -14.22 -17.06 -3.27
C SER A 81 -13.59 -16.43 -2.02
N PRO A 82 -13.88 -16.95 -0.82
CA PRO A 82 -13.19 -16.52 0.40
C PRO A 82 -11.67 -16.73 0.35
N VAL A 83 -11.19 -17.69 -0.46
CA VAL A 83 -9.75 -17.88 -0.71
C VAL A 83 -9.17 -16.68 -1.46
N ASN A 84 -9.89 -16.15 -2.45
CA ASN A 84 -9.50 -14.95 -3.18
C ASN A 84 -9.48 -13.72 -2.25
N ALA A 85 -10.51 -13.60 -1.42
CA ALA A 85 -10.62 -12.55 -0.41
C ALA A 85 -9.47 -12.61 0.63
N LEU A 86 -9.04 -13.80 1.04
CA LEU A 86 -7.89 -13.95 1.94
C LEU A 86 -6.55 -13.65 1.24
N LEU A 87 -6.30 -14.29 0.09
CA LEU A 87 -4.98 -14.27 -0.54
C LEU A 87 -4.63 -12.90 -1.13
N THR A 88 -5.61 -12.16 -1.64
CA THR A 88 -5.37 -10.86 -2.30
C THR A 88 -4.66 -9.87 -1.36
N PRO A 89 -5.25 -9.45 -0.23
CA PRO A 89 -4.59 -8.50 0.68
C PRO A 89 -3.32 -9.08 1.30
N VAL A 90 -3.20 -10.40 1.48
CA VAL A 90 -1.97 -11.05 1.97
C VAL A 90 -0.81 -10.87 0.98
N ILE A 91 -1.05 -11.14 -0.30
CA ILE A 91 -0.03 -11.00 -1.34
C ILE A 91 0.33 -9.52 -1.52
N VAL A 92 -0.66 -8.61 -1.55
CA VAL A 92 -0.39 -7.17 -1.68
C VAL A 92 0.39 -6.65 -0.46
N SER A 93 0.08 -7.12 0.74
CA SER A 93 0.85 -6.80 1.95
C SER A 93 2.31 -7.31 1.85
N ALA A 94 2.51 -8.53 1.36
CA ALA A 94 3.85 -9.08 1.10
C ALA A 94 4.63 -8.27 0.06
N LEU A 95 3.97 -7.76 -0.99
CA LEU A 95 4.58 -6.84 -1.95
C LEU A 95 5.01 -5.52 -1.30
N GLY A 96 4.21 -4.98 -0.36
CA GLY A 96 4.61 -3.83 0.45
C GLY A 96 5.88 -4.09 1.26
N LEU A 97 5.98 -5.28 1.88
CA LEU A 97 7.17 -5.71 2.60
C LEU A 97 8.39 -5.83 1.68
N VAL A 98 8.22 -6.40 0.48
CA VAL A 98 9.26 -6.46 -0.54
C VAL A 98 9.71 -5.05 -0.94
N ALA A 99 8.77 -4.11 -1.13
CA ALA A 99 9.09 -2.71 -1.44
C ALA A 99 9.98 -2.08 -0.34
N MET A 100 9.67 -2.30 0.93
CA MET A 100 10.50 -1.86 2.06
C MET A 100 11.91 -2.46 2.00
N LEU A 101 12.02 -3.75 1.65
CA LEU A 101 13.29 -4.47 1.59
C LEU A 101 14.18 -4.02 0.43
N VAL A 102 13.60 -3.72 -0.74
CA VAL A 102 14.35 -3.30 -1.93
C VAL A 102 14.68 -1.82 -1.94
N ALA A 103 13.88 -0.99 -1.25
CA ALA A 103 14.01 0.47 -1.27
C ALA A 103 15.46 0.98 -1.12
N PRO A 104 16.30 0.50 -0.18
CA PRO A 104 17.67 1.01 0.00
C PRO A 104 18.59 0.85 -1.22
N ARG A 105 18.24 -0.04 -2.15
CA ARG A 105 19.00 -0.26 -3.40
C ARG A 105 18.61 0.72 -4.50
N LEU A 106 17.62 1.57 -4.26
CA LEU A 106 17.12 2.52 -5.25
C LEU A 106 17.87 3.84 -5.14
N ASP A 107 18.12 4.42 -6.29
CA ASP A 107 18.59 5.79 -6.45
C ASP A 107 17.65 6.50 -7.44
N PRO A 108 17.45 7.82 -7.30
CA PRO A 108 18.02 8.71 -6.28
C PRO A 108 17.31 8.62 -4.90
N PRO A 109 17.83 9.24 -3.83
CA PRO A 109 17.26 9.17 -2.47
C PRO A 109 15.75 9.46 -2.38
N PRO A 110 15.17 10.45 -3.08
CA PRO A 110 13.72 10.66 -3.03
C PRO A 110 12.88 9.45 -3.51
N VAL A 111 13.37 8.69 -4.49
CA VAL A 111 12.69 7.48 -4.98
C VAL A 111 12.76 6.38 -3.93
N ARG A 112 13.94 6.19 -3.33
CA ARG A 112 14.16 5.26 -2.22
C ARG A 112 13.20 5.53 -1.07
N TRP A 113 13.13 6.77 -0.59
CA TRP A 113 12.21 7.17 0.47
C TRP A 113 10.74 7.03 0.07
N GLY A 114 10.40 7.39 -1.16
CA GLY A 114 9.03 7.29 -1.67
C GLY A 114 8.55 5.83 -1.75
N VAL A 115 9.38 4.93 -2.28
CA VAL A 115 9.10 3.48 -2.36
C VAL A 115 9.04 2.87 -0.97
N PHE A 116 9.94 3.25 -0.06
CA PHE A 116 9.89 2.78 1.33
C PHE A 116 8.59 3.19 2.01
N ALA A 117 8.20 4.48 1.91
CA ALA A 117 6.97 5.00 2.50
C ALA A 117 5.71 4.33 1.93
N ALA A 118 5.64 4.17 0.60
CA ALA A 118 4.56 3.41 -0.04
C ALA A 118 4.54 1.95 0.45
N GLY A 119 5.71 1.30 0.51
CA GLY A 119 5.85 -0.06 1.00
C GLY A 119 5.31 -0.24 2.41
N CYS A 120 5.71 0.64 3.34
CA CYS A 120 5.21 0.65 4.72
C CYS A 120 3.69 0.80 4.80
N TYR A 121 3.12 1.74 4.04
CA TYR A 121 1.68 1.92 4.04
C TYR A 121 0.94 0.70 3.48
N VAL A 122 1.37 0.21 2.30
CA VAL A 122 0.72 -0.92 1.62
C VAL A 122 0.80 -2.18 2.47
N TRP A 123 1.98 -2.49 3.00
CA TRP A 123 2.18 -3.61 3.91
C TRP A 123 1.23 -3.56 5.11
N GLY A 124 1.23 -2.45 5.84
CA GLY A 124 0.46 -2.29 7.07
C GLY A 124 -1.04 -2.28 6.82
N ALA A 125 -1.50 -1.47 5.87
CA ALA A 125 -2.91 -1.34 5.52
C ALA A 125 -3.48 -2.67 5.03
N GLN A 126 -2.77 -3.38 4.15
CA GLN A 126 -3.25 -4.64 3.58
C GLN A 126 -3.17 -5.80 4.57
N ALA A 127 -2.18 -5.82 5.46
CA ALA A 127 -2.15 -6.82 6.53
C ALA A 127 -3.34 -6.64 7.47
N LEU A 128 -3.61 -5.41 7.91
CA LEU A 128 -4.78 -5.12 8.77
C LEU A 128 -6.10 -5.35 8.04
N TYR A 129 -6.17 -5.06 6.74
CA TYR A 129 -7.34 -5.32 5.91
C TYR A 129 -7.59 -6.82 5.77
N SER A 130 -6.55 -7.64 5.55
CA SER A 130 -6.66 -9.11 5.53
C SER A 130 -7.15 -9.70 6.85
N MET A 131 -6.84 -9.04 7.97
CA MET A 131 -7.29 -9.44 9.32
C MET A 131 -8.70 -8.93 9.65
N GLY A 132 -9.40 -8.27 8.72
CA GLY A 132 -10.70 -7.64 8.97
C GLY A 132 -10.65 -6.47 9.97
N SER A 133 -9.46 -5.98 10.30
CA SER A 133 -9.24 -4.94 11.32
C SER A 133 -9.22 -3.52 10.74
N PHE A 134 -8.99 -3.38 9.43
CA PHE A 134 -8.98 -2.09 8.73
C PHE A 134 -9.99 -2.09 7.58
N VAL A 135 -11.27 -2.21 7.91
CA VAL A 135 -12.35 -2.30 6.93
C VAL A 135 -13.15 -1.00 6.91
N PRO A 136 -13.27 -0.31 5.77
CA PRO A 136 -14.07 0.90 5.69
C PRO A 136 -15.56 0.57 5.87
N PRO A 137 -16.31 1.40 6.61
CA PRO A 137 -17.74 1.22 6.73
C PRO A 137 -18.44 1.57 5.42
N THR A 138 -19.39 0.73 5.02
CA THR A 138 -20.37 1.03 3.98
C THR A 138 -21.64 1.52 4.66
N VAL A 139 -21.99 2.79 4.42
CA VAL A 139 -23.22 3.39 4.95
C VAL A 139 -24.33 3.22 3.93
N THR A 140 -25.42 2.55 4.33
CA THR A 140 -26.63 2.39 3.54
C THR A 140 -27.83 2.93 4.30
N ASP A 141 -28.99 3.01 3.64
CA ASP A 141 -30.25 3.43 4.28
C ASP A 141 -30.69 2.48 5.41
N GLU A 142 -30.20 1.24 5.41
CA GLU A 142 -30.54 0.19 6.40
C GLU A 142 -29.57 0.17 7.60
N GLY A 143 -28.39 0.83 7.50
CA GLY A 143 -27.42 0.89 8.57
C GLY A 143 -25.96 1.01 8.10
N VAL A 144 -25.03 0.73 9.03
CA VAL A 144 -23.59 0.71 8.76
C VAL A 144 -23.11 -0.73 8.71
N TYR A 145 -22.55 -1.14 7.57
CA TYR A 145 -22.05 -2.49 7.33
C TYR A 145 -20.53 -2.44 7.13
N TYR A 146 -19.82 -3.44 7.66
CA TYR A 146 -18.38 -3.58 7.43
C TYR A 146 -18.16 -4.67 6.38
N THR A 147 -17.83 -4.26 5.16
CA THR A 147 -17.64 -5.16 4.03
C THR A 147 -16.21 -5.03 3.53
N GLY A 148 -15.51 -6.15 3.43
CA GLY A 148 -14.15 -6.18 2.90
C GLY A 148 -13.55 -7.58 2.97
N ASP A 149 -12.44 -7.77 2.28
CA ASP A 149 -11.89 -9.09 1.98
C ASP A 149 -11.55 -9.87 3.27
N GLY A 150 -10.99 -9.20 4.28
CA GLY A 150 -10.71 -9.83 5.57
C GLY A 150 -11.96 -10.19 6.38
N VAL A 151 -13.07 -9.48 6.21
CA VAL A 151 -14.36 -9.84 6.83
C VAL A 151 -14.92 -11.10 6.16
N GLU A 152 -14.90 -11.15 4.83
CA GLU A 152 -15.32 -12.33 4.06
C GLU A 152 -14.47 -13.57 4.43
N ALA A 153 -13.15 -13.39 4.55
CA ALA A 153 -12.24 -14.46 4.97
C ALA A 153 -12.49 -14.92 6.41
N LEU A 154 -12.77 -14.01 7.34
CA LEU A 154 -13.11 -14.32 8.73
C LEU A 154 -14.44 -15.07 8.84
N GLU A 155 -15.45 -14.69 8.06
CA GLU A 155 -16.74 -15.39 8.02
C GLU A 155 -16.60 -16.83 7.51
N ALA A 156 -15.70 -17.05 6.53
CA ALA A 156 -15.50 -18.37 5.94
C ALA A 156 -14.56 -19.29 6.73
N PHE A 157 -13.44 -18.76 7.25
CA PHE A 157 -12.36 -19.55 7.87
C PHE A 157 -12.21 -19.32 9.37
N GLY A 158 -13.01 -18.43 9.96
CA GLY A 158 -12.91 -18.04 11.37
C GLY A 158 -11.59 -17.34 11.70
N LEU A 159 -11.22 -17.37 12.97
CA LEU A 159 -10.03 -16.66 13.50
C LEU A 159 -8.70 -17.07 12.85
N VAL A 160 -8.64 -18.23 12.20
CA VAL A 160 -7.43 -18.69 11.50
C VAL A 160 -7.09 -17.79 10.32
N ALA A 161 -8.08 -17.10 9.72
CA ALA A 161 -7.86 -16.12 8.64
C ALA A 161 -6.97 -14.94 9.06
N VAL A 162 -6.83 -14.67 10.37
CA VAL A 162 -6.00 -13.58 10.90
C VAL A 162 -4.50 -13.90 10.80
N LEU A 163 -4.12 -15.19 10.82
CA LEU A 163 -2.72 -15.60 10.97
C LEU A 163 -1.79 -15.08 9.87
N PRO A 164 -2.15 -15.12 8.56
CA PRO A 164 -1.28 -14.61 7.51
C PRO A 164 -1.00 -13.10 7.66
N GLY A 165 -2.02 -12.30 7.97
CA GLY A 165 -1.88 -10.87 8.20
C GLY A 165 -1.03 -10.57 9.44
N ALA A 166 -1.27 -11.27 10.55
CA ALA A 166 -0.49 -11.12 11.77
C ALA A 166 0.99 -11.50 11.58
N LEU A 167 1.27 -12.55 10.82
CA LEU A 167 2.62 -12.94 10.44
C LEU A 167 3.31 -11.83 9.64
N LEU A 168 2.64 -11.29 8.62
CA LEU A 168 3.17 -10.19 7.83
C LEU A 168 3.42 -8.93 8.67
N LEU A 169 2.50 -8.56 9.58
CA LEU A 169 2.70 -7.46 10.52
C LEU A 169 3.92 -7.69 11.43
N THR A 170 4.14 -8.93 11.85
CA THR A 170 5.30 -9.27 12.67
C THR A 170 6.59 -9.10 11.86
N LEU A 171 6.63 -9.67 10.65
CA LEU A 171 7.80 -9.59 9.77
C LEU A 171 8.15 -8.15 9.36
N GLY A 172 7.16 -7.34 8.98
CA GLY A 172 7.43 -5.95 8.61
C GLY A 172 7.83 -5.08 9.79
N SER A 173 7.33 -5.37 11.00
CA SER A 173 7.81 -4.71 12.22
C SER A 173 9.30 -5.01 12.47
N PHE A 174 9.73 -6.26 12.28
CA PHE A 174 11.16 -6.61 12.35
C PHE A 174 11.98 -5.85 11.31
N VAL A 175 11.50 -5.75 10.06
CA VAL A 175 12.17 -4.96 9.01
C VAL A 175 12.27 -3.49 9.41
N LEU A 176 11.20 -2.88 9.93
CA LEU A 176 11.22 -1.49 10.39
C LEU A 176 12.22 -1.28 11.53
N VAL A 177 12.21 -2.17 12.53
CA VAL A 177 13.14 -2.09 13.68
C VAL A 177 14.59 -2.23 13.22
N ALA A 178 14.89 -3.23 12.38
CA ALA A 178 16.24 -3.39 11.83
C ALA A 178 16.71 -2.12 11.10
N ARG A 179 15.84 -1.51 10.29
CA ARG A 179 16.16 -0.27 9.56
C ARG A 179 16.36 0.95 10.47
N MET A 180 15.67 1.01 11.61
CA MET A 180 15.90 2.07 12.61
C MET A 180 17.19 1.86 13.41
N VAL A 181 17.53 0.60 13.73
CA VAL A 181 18.69 0.25 14.58
C VAL A 181 19.99 0.28 13.79
N ASP A 182 20.01 -0.28 12.59
CA ASP A 182 21.24 -0.46 11.80
C ASP A 182 21.73 0.85 11.17
N GLY A 183 20.93 1.93 11.24
CA GLY A 183 21.28 3.23 10.68
C GLY A 183 21.60 3.18 9.18
N GLU A 184 21.20 2.10 8.49
CA GLU A 184 21.35 1.97 7.05
C GLU A 184 20.71 3.21 6.42
N ARG A 185 21.47 3.90 5.56
CA ARG A 185 21.03 5.11 4.86
C ARG A 185 19.81 4.78 3.99
N LEU A 186 18.63 4.86 4.60
CA LEU A 186 17.37 5.01 3.89
C LEU A 186 17.40 6.27 3.02
#